data_AF-A0A945C4X3-F1
#
_entry.id   AF-A0A945C4X3-F1
#
_cell.length_a   1.000
_cell.length_b   1.000
_cell.length_c   1.000
_cell.angle_alpha   90.00
_cell.angle_beta   90.00
_cell.angle_gamma   90.00
#
_symmetry.space_group_name_H-M   'P 1'
#
loop_
_entity.id
_entity.type
_entity.pdbx_description
1 polymer ?
#
loop_
_entity_poly.entity_id
_entity_poly.type
_entity_poly.pdbx_seq_one_letter_code
_entity_poly.pdbx_strand_id
1 'polypeptide(L)'
;MSKLPPQNLEAEASLLGAILIDKEAIIKVADGITPHDFYNNKHGMIFESILDLLDKHEPIDILSVGNRLGEKKQLEQIGGKAYLAELTAAVPSASHVKSYANIIRKKSILRQLETAAAEISEFSFSEEEDVEKTLDKAEQKLFAISQHSLRQNFIPVKNILQDTFNRIDELHKSGGNGVRGIPTGYNDLDKLLSGFQNSDLIILAARPSVGKTTLALDILRTIAVKSKIPVGIFSLEMSKEQLVDKLLATEAGVDLWRMRTGKLSDKEDDDDFPRIGRAMGVLSEAPIFIDDSAGANIMELRTKARRLKMEHGVGFLVIDYLQLMEGRSNENRVQEISEISRALKQLAKELDIPVLALSQLSRAVENRSPAIPKLADLRESGSIEQDADIVMFIYRKSRDKSRDCPEDEKNLVELHIEKHRNGPTGIINLFFDDTKVTFRSMEKQHINANTPPPVENEPPPIQQVGGWQNMNEDNAKPNT
;
A
#
# COMPACT_ATOMS: atom_id res chain seq x y z
N MET A 1 -29.89 -3.14 -39.32
CA MET A 1 -30.72 -2.53 -38.26
C MET A 1 -29.77 -1.82 -37.30
N SER A 2 -29.80 -0.50 -37.20
CA SER A 2 -29.04 0.20 -36.16
C SER A 2 -29.65 -0.19 -34.81
N LYS A 3 -28.87 -0.87 -33.96
CA LYS A 3 -29.27 -1.10 -32.57
C LYS A 3 -29.26 0.26 -31.88
N LEU A 4 -30.36 0.61 -31.22
CA LEU A 4 -30.39 1.79 -30.35
C LEU A 4 -29.41 1.57 -29.18
N PRO A 5 -28.69 2.61 -28.73
CA PRO A 5 -27.83 2.51 -27.57
C PRO A 5 -28.61 1.98 -26.34
N PRO A 6 -27.97 1.22 -25.44
CA PRO A 6 -28.59 0.69 -24.24
C PRO A 6 -29.26 1.77 -23.38
N GLN A 7 -30.58 1.70 -23.28
CA GLN A 7 -31.40 2.65 -22.53
C GLN A 7 -32.60 1.96 -21.86
N ASN A 8 -33.20 2.64 -20.90
CA ASN A 8 -34.52 2.30 -20.36
C ASN A 8 -35.22 3.59 -19.89
N LEU A 9 -35.94 4.24 -20.81
CA LEU A 9 -36.60 5.52 -20.56
C LEU A 9 -37.70 5.43 -19.49
N GLU A 10 -38.35 4.29 -19.37
CA GLU A 10 -39.38 4.03 -18.36
C GLU A 10 -38.79 3.99 -16.95
N ALA A 11 -37.63 3.33 -16.79
CA ALA A 11 -36.89 3.33 -15.53
C ALA A 11 -36.38 4.73 -15.16
N GLU A 12 -35.88 5.50 -16.14
CA GLU A 12 -35.47 6.89 -15.93
C GLU A 12 -36.65 7.77 -15.48
N ALA A 13 -37.79 7.68 -16.17
CA ALA A 13 -38.99 8.43 -15.81
C ALA A 13 -39.52 8.03 -14.43
N SER A 14 -39.56 6.72 -14.15
CA SER A 14 -40.00 6.18 -12.85
C SER A 14 -39.09 6.60 -11.70
N LEU A 15 -37.77 6.66 -11.92
CA LEU A 15 -36.81 7.14 -10.93
C LEU A 15 -37.05 8.61 -10.59
N LEU A 16 -37.11 9.47 -11.62
CA LEU A 16 -37.31 10.90 -11.44
C LEU A 16 -38.66 11.21 -10.79
N GLY A 17 -39.72 10.57 -11.27
CA GLY A 17 -41.04 10.72 -10.67
C GLY A 17 -41.06 10.26 -9.21
N ALA A 18 -40.41 9.14 -8.88
CA ALA A 18 -40.34 8.65 -7.49
C ALA A 18 -39.63 9.65 -6.57
N ILE A 19 -38.57 10.30 -7.05
CA ILE A 19 -37.84 11.35 -6.32
C ILE A 19 -38.69 12.60 -6.12
N LEU A 20 -39.48 12.99 -7.13
CA LEU A 20 -40.39 14.14 -7.04
C LEU A 20 -41.57 13.92 -6.09
N ILE A 21 -41.93 12.66 -5.81
CA ILE A 21 -43.00 12.27 -4.87
C ILE A 21 -42.46 12.08 -3.46
N ASP A 22 -41.35 11.35 -3.31
CA ASP A 22 -40.73 11.01 -2.02
C ASP A 22 -39.34 11.64 -1.92
N LYS A 23 -39.24 12.67 -1.07
CA LYS A 23 -37.98 13.38 -0.78
C LYS A 23 -36.89 12.47 -0.18
N GLU A 24 -37.22 11.34 0.41
CA GLU A 24 -36.21 10.41 0.95
C GLU A 24 -35.66 9.47 -0.14
N ALA A 25 -36.34 9.38 -1.30
CA ALA A 25 -35.94 8.49 -2.37
C ALA A 25 -34.60 8.90 -2.99
N ILE A 26 -34.31 10.21 -3.10
CA ILE A 26 -33.02 10.72 -3.60
C ILE A 26 -31.86 10.30 -2.69
N ILE A 27 -32.04 10.32 -1.36
CA ILE A 27 -31.00 9.95 -0.38
C ILE A 27 -30.55 8.49 -0.61
N LYS A 28 -31.47 7.62 -1.06
CA LYS A 28 -31.20 6.21 -1.31
C LYS A 28 -30.41 5.94 -2.60
N VAL A 29 -30.30 6.92 -3.50
CA VAL A 29 -29.76 6.74 -4.86
C VAL A 29 -28.73 7.77 -5.29
N ALA A 30 -28.58 8.88 -4.57
CA ALA A 30 -27.67 9.98 -4.89
C ALA A 30 -26.21 9.52 -5.06
N ASP A 31 -25.76 8.55 -4.25
CA ASP A 31 -24.39 8.02 -4.33
C ASP A 31 -24.16 7.06 -5.51
N GLY A 32 -25.24 6.56 -6.13
CA GLY A 32 -25.17 5.49 -7.12
C GLY A 32 -25.41 5.92 -8.57
N ILE A 33 -25.84 7.17 -8.79
CA ILE A 33 -26.22 7.71 -10.09
C ILE A 33 -25.74 9.14 -10.24
N THR A 34 -25.28 9.47 -11.44
CA THR A 34 -24.92 10.81 -11.89
C THR A 34 -25.85 11.27 -13.03
N PRO A 35 -25.95 12.58 -13.31
CA PRO A 35 -26.72 13.09 -14.45
C PRO A 35 -26.34 12.45 -15.80
N HIS A 36 -25.07 12.06 -15.97
CA HIS A 36 -24.56 11.42 -17.18
C HIS A 36 -25.00 9.95 -17.35
N ASP A 37 -25.53 9.33 -16.29
CA ASP A 37 -26.05 7.96 -16.37
C ASP A 37 -27.41 7.88 -17.05
N PHE A 38 -28.10 9.00 -17.22
CA PHE A 38 -29.34 9.09 -17.98
C PHE A 38 -29.05 9.12 -19.47
N TYR A 39 -29.79 8.35 -20.26
CA TYR A 39 -29.70 8.40 -21.72
C TYR A 39 -30.41 9.64 -22.25
N ASN A 40 -31.58 9.98 -21.69
CA ASN A 40 -32.30 11.18 -22.09
C ASN A 40 -31.69 12.41 -21.41
N ASN A 41 -31.13 13.32 -22.20
CA ASN A 41 -30.56 14.57 -21.71
C ASN A 41 -31.54 15.38 -20.84
N LYS A 42 -32.85 15.33 -21.16
CA LYS A 42 -33.87 16.00 -20.34
C LYS A 42 -33.90 15.44 -18.92
N HIS A 43 -33.81 14.12 -18.78
CA HIS A 43 -33.78 13.45 -17.49
C HIS A 43 -32.49 13.77 -16.72
N GLY A 44 -31.35 13.80 -17.41
CA GLY A 44 -30.08 14.24 -16.84
C GLY A 44 -30.15 15.66 -16.26
N MET A 45 -30.71 16.62 -17.00
CA MET A 45 -30.91 18.01 -16.53
C MET A 45 -31.83 18.11 -15.32
N ILE A 46 -32.89 17.31 -15.29
CA ILE A 46 -33.81 17.24 -14.15
C ILE A 46 -33.07 16.68 -12.93
N PHE A 47 -32.33 15.58 -13.09
CA PHE A 47 -31.56 14.97 -12.01
C PHE A 47 -30.47 15.91 -11.47
N GLU A 48 -29.76 16.62 -12.34
CA GLU A 48 -28.79 17.65 -11.96
C GLU A 48 -29.46 18.75 -11.11
N SER A 49 -30.65 19.20 -11.49
CA SER A 49 -31.40 20.20 -10.73
C SER A 49 -31.89 19.67 -9.37
N ILE A 50 -32.21 18.38 -9.30
CA ILE A 50 -32.55 17.70 -8.04
C ILE A 50 -31.33 17.64 -7.11
N LEU A 51 -30.14 17.31 -7.64
CA LEU A 51 -28.89 17.30 -6.86
C LEU A 51 -28.53 18.69 -6.34
N ASP A 52 -28.67 19.73 -7.16
CA ASP A 52 -28.48 21.12 -6.74
C ASP A 52 -29.35 21.51 -5.54
N LEU A 53 -30.63 21.09 -5.54
CA LEU A 53 -31.56 21.35 -4.45
C LEU A 53 -31.20 20.54 -3.20
N LEU A 54 -30.77 19.29 -3.38
CA LEU A 54 -30.29 18.43 -2.30
C LEU A 54 -29.08 19.07 -1.58
N ASP A 55 -28.10 19.57 -2.34
CA ASP A 55 -26.90 20.21 -1.78
C ASP A 55 -27.26 21.48 -0.99
N LYS A 56 -28.26 22.23 -1.45
CA LYS A 56 -28.78 23.42 -0.77
C LYS A 56 -29.74 23.11 0.38
N HIS A 57 -30.05 21.84 0.61
CA HIS A 57 -31.03 21.39 1.61
C HIS A 57 -32.42 22.02 1.38
N GLU A 58 -32.77 22.26 0.12
CA GLU A 58 -34.07 22.78 -0.30
C GLU A 58 -35.06 21.63 -0.56
N PRO A 59 -36.38 21.86 -0.45
CA PRO A 59 -37.38 20.85 -0.77
C PRO A 59 -37.27 20.37 -2.23
N ILE A 60 -37.41 19.07 -2.45
CA ILE A 60 -37.39 18.46 -3.78
C ILE A 60 -38.82 18.05 -4.12
N ASP A 61 -39.45 18.87 -4.96
CA ASP A 61 -40.81 18.67 -5.46
C ASP A 61 -40.94 19.33 -6.85
N ILE A 62 -42.07 19.13 -7.52
CA ILE A 62 -42.34 19.66 -8.87
C ILE A 62 -42.14 21.18 -8.95
N LEU A 63 -42.55 21.92 -7.92
CA LEU A 63 -42.48 23.38 -7.90
C LEU A 63 -41.03 23.83 -7.75
N SER A 64 -40.32 23.28 -6.78
CA SER A 64 -38.93 23.63 -6.46
C SER A 64 -37.98 23.26 -7.60
N VAL A 65 -38.11 22.05 -8.16
CA VAL A 65 -37.35 21.61 -9.35
C VAL A 65 -37.68 22.45 -10.57
N GLY A 66 -38.96 22.74 -10.80
CA GLY A 66 -39.39 23.61 -11.90
C GLY A 66 -38.85 25.03 -11.80
N ASN A 67 -38.80 25.60 -10.60
CA ASN A 67 -38.23 26.93 -10.37
C ASN A 67 -36.71 26.92 -10.60
N ARG A 68 -35.99 25.91 -10.09
CA ARG A 68 -34.54 25.76 -10.28
C ARG A 68 -34.16 25.62 -11.76
N LEU A 69 -34.91 24.81 -12.52
CA LEU A 69 -34.76 24.70 -13.97
C LEU A 69 -35.08 26.01 -14.69
N GLY A 70 -36.01 26.81 -14.16
CA GLY A 70 -36.33 28.15 -14.66
C GLY A 70 -35.16 29.13 -14.47
N GLU A 71 -34.55 29.15 -13.29
CA GLU A 71 -33.34 29.95 -13.00
C GLU A 71 -32.19 29.59 -13.94
N LYS A 72 -32.01 28.29 -14.23
CA LYS A 72 -31.01 27.79 -15.19
C LYS A 72 -31.40 27.99 -16.67
N LYS A 73 -32.59 28.53 -16.96
CA LYS A 73 -33.14 28.67 -18.33
C LYS A 73 -33.26 27.34 -19.10
N GLN A 74 -33.43 26.23 -18.39
CA GLN A 74 -33.55 24.87 -18.94
C GLN A 74 -34.99 24.33 -18.90
N LEU A 75 -35.92 25.01 -18.21
CA LEU A 75 -37.30 24.56 -18.04
C LEU A 75 -38.04 24.28 -19.36
N GLU A 76 -37.87 25.15 -20.37
CA GLU A 76 -38.47 24.93 -21.69
C GLU A 76 -37.85 23.73 -22.43
N GLN A 77 -36.54 23.49 -22.24
CA GLN A 77 -35.83 22.38 -22.90
C GLN A 77 -36.32 21.01 -22.45
N ILE A 78 -36.75 20.90 -21.18
CA ILE A 78 -37.30 19.66 -20.64
C ILE A 78 -38.78 19.44 -21.01
N GLY A 79 -39.47 20.44 -21.58
CA GLY A 79 -40.92 20.38 -21.85
C GLY A 79 -41.80 21.06 -20.80
N GLY A 80 -41.22 21.93 -19.98
CA GLY A 80 -41.93 22.73 -19.00
C GLY A 80 -42.38 21.97 -17.74
N LYS A 81 -43.13 22.64 -16.88
CA LYS A 81 -43.68 22.05 -15.64
C LYS A 81 -44.65 20.90 -15.92
N ALA A 82 -45.30 20.89 -17.09
CA ALA A 82 -46.19 19.82 -17.51
C ALA A 82 -45.46 18.47 -17.61
N TYR A 83 -44.22 18.46 -18.10
CA TYR A 83 -43.42 17.24 -18.19
C TYR A 83 -43.03 16.69 -16.81
N LEU A 84 -42.71 17.56 -15.84
CA LEU A 84 -42.45 17.13 -14.47
C LEU A 84 -43.69 16.46 -13.82
N ALA A 85 -44.89 16.97 -14.11
CA ALA A 85 -46.13 16.35 -13.65
C ALA A 85 -46.37 14.98 -14.32
N GLU A 86 -46.07 14.87 -15.62
CA GLU A 86 -46.14 13.59 -16.35
C GLU A 86 -45.21 12.53 -15.73
N LEU A 87 -43.98 12.91 -15.36
CA LEU A 87 -43.03 12.02 -14.69
C LEU A 87 -43.59 11.46 -13.37
N THR A 88 -44.27 12.29 -12.57
CA THR A 88 -44.90 11.82 -11.32
C THR A 88 -46.08 10.88 -11.56
N ALA A 89 -46.83 11.07 -12.66
CA ALA A 89 -47.95 10.20 -13.01
C ALA A 89 -47.49 8.84 -13.56
N ALA A 90 -46.27 8.75 -14.08
CA ALA A 90 -45.70 7.53 -14.65
C ALA A 90 -45.17 6.53 -13.60
N VAL A 91 -45.10 6.90 -12.32
CA VAL A 91 -44.47 6.08 -11.27
C VAL A 91 -45.41 4.98 -10.77
N PRO A 92 -45.07 3.69 -10.93
CA PRO A 92 -45.89 2.60 -10.40
C PRO A 92 -45.80 2.50 -8.87
N SER A 93 -44.59 2.71 -8.32
CA SER A 93 -44.33 2.74 -6.88
C SER A 93 -43.02 3.45 -6.55
N ALA A 94 -43.05 4.38 -5.59
CA ALA A 94 -41.85 5.05 -5.08
C ALA A 94 -40.92 4.12 -4.27
N SER A 95 -41.40 2.94 -3.83
CA SER A 95 -40.60 2.00 -3.01
C SER A 95 -39.48 1.30 -3.78
N HIS A 96 -39.54 1.27 -5.12
CA HIS A 96 -38.58 0.57 -5.97
C HIS A 96 -37.46 1.45 -6.54
N VAL A 97 -37.24 2.64 -5.96
CA VAL A 97 -36.26 3.64 -6.44
C VAL A 97 -34.85 3.05 -6.68
N LYS A 98 -34.36 2.17 -5.80
CA LYS A 98 -33.05 1.50 -5.94
C LYS A 98 -32.99 0.55 -7.15
N SER A 99 -34.10 -0.11 -7.47
CA SER A 99 -34.18 -1.00 -8.62
C SER A 99 -34.09 -0.22 -9.92
N TYR A 100 -34.87 0.87 -10.04
CA TYR A 100 -34.82 1.77 -11.20
C TYR A 100 -33.41 2.37 -11.36
N ALA A 101 -32.81 2.81 -10.26
CA ALA A 101 -31.45 3.31 -10.28
C ALA A 101 -30.44 2.27 -10.80
N ASN A 102 -30.53 1.02 -10.30
CA ASN A 102 -29.67 -0.06 -10.77
C ASN A 102 -29.87 -0.37 -12.26
N ILE A 103 -31.09 -0.26 -12.79
CA ILE A 103 -31.35 -0.44 -14.22
C ILE A 103 -30.65 0.65 -15.03
N ILE A 104 -30.80 1.92 -14.65
CA ILE A 104 -30.19 3.07 -15.34
C ILE A 104 -28.67 2.94 -15.32
N ARG A 105 -28.09 2.63 -14.16
CA ARG A 105 -26.65 2.39 -13.99
C ARG A 105 -26.14 1.27 -14.90
N LYS A 106 -26.84 0.13 -14.95
CA LYS A 106 -26.48 -0.98 -15.86
C LYS A 106 -26.49 -0.51 -17.32
N LYS A 107 -27.49 0.28 -17.73
CA LYS A 107 -27.56 0.81 -19.10
C LYS A 107 -26.46 1.83 -19.37
N SER A 108 -26.13 2.69 -18.40
CA SER A 108 -25.00 3.63 -18.50
C SER A 108 -23.67 2.91 -18.71
N ILE A 109 -23.37 1.87 -17.91
CA ILE A 109 -22.16 1.06 -18.06
C ILE A 109 -22.08 0.44 -19.46
N LEU A 110 -23.19 -0.08 -19.99
CA LEU A 110 -23.22 -0.63 -21.34
C LEU A 110 -22.93 0.45 -22.41
N ARG A 111 -23.44 1.68 -22.24
CA ARG A 111 -23.10 2.79 -23.16
C ARG A 111 -21.65 3.21 -23.05
N GLN A 112 -21.09 3.26 -21.85
CA GLN A 112 -19.67 3.55 -21.64
C GLN A 112 -18.78 2.49 -22.31
N LEU A 113 -19.18 1.20 -22.26
CA LEU A 113 -18.52 0.13 -22.98
C LEU A 113 -18.58 0.32 -24.50
N GLU A 114 -19.72 0.76 -25.05
CA GLU A 114 -19.83 1.08 -26.48
C GLU A 114 -18.90 2.24 -26.88
N THR A 115 -18.83 3.30 -26.06
CA THR A 115 -17.91 4.42 -26.28
C THR A 115 -16.45 3.97 -26.21
N ALA A 116 -16.07 3.22 -25.18
CA ALA A 116 -14.71 2.71 -25.07
C ALA A 116 -14.35 1.75 -26.22
N ALA A 117 -15.29 0.91 -26.67
CA ALA A 117 -15.06 0.06 -27.83
C ALA A 117 -14.82 0.88 -29.11
N ALA A 118 -15.57 1.97 -29.31
CA ALA A 118 -15.37 2.87 -30.45
C ALA A 118 -14.00 3.57 -30.40
N GLU A 119 -13.59 4.08 -29.23
CA GLU A 119 -12.28 4.72 -29.04
C GLU A 119 -11.12 3.72 -29.20
N ILE A 120 -11.26 2.51 -28.64
CA ILE A 120 -10.27 1.43 -28.82
C ILE A 120 -10.16 1.04 -30.31
N SER A 121 -11.29 1.01 -31.01
CA SER A 121 -11.28 0.80 -32.46
C SER A 121 -10.57 1.93 -33.18
N GLU A 122 -10.71 3.17 -32.74
CA GLU A 122 -10.00 4.33 -33.33
C GLU A 122 -8.48 4.22 -33.12
N PHE A 123 -8.03 3.74 -31.96
CA PHE A 123 -6.61 3.50 -31.70
C PHE A 123 -5.98 2.53 -32.71
N SER A 124 -6.75 1.56 -33.23
CA SER A 124 -6.25 0.62 -34.23
C SER A 124 -5.91 1.25 -35.58
N PHE A 125 -6.40 2.46 -35.85
CA PHE A 125 -6.11 3.22 -37.08
C PHE A 125 -4.97 4.24 -36.92
N SER A 126 -4.49 4.47 -35.69
CA SER A 126 -3.36 5.38 -35.42
C SER A 126 -2.03 4.63 -35.49
N GLU A 127 -1.51 4.46 -36.71
CA GLU A 127 -0.26 3.73 -36.99
C GLU A 127 1.03 4.40 -36.46
N GLU A 128 0.96 5.66 -35.99
CA GLU A 128 2.11 6.41 -35.48
C GLU A 128 2.43 6.14 -34.00
N GLU A 129 1.53 5.52 -33.24
CA GLU A 129 1.75 5.20 -31.82
C GLU A 129 2.35 3.80 -31.62
N ASP A 130 3.22 3.68 -30.61
CA ASP A 130 3.74 2.40 -30.14
C ASP A 130 2.59 1.46 -29.73
N VAL A 131 2.56 0.26 -30.31
CA VAL A 131 1.53 -0.77 -30.06
C VAL A 131 1.38 -1.06 -28.57
N GLU A 132 2.49 -1.05 -27.81
CA GLU A 132 2.43 -1.28 -26.35
C GLU A 132 1.68 -0.15 -25.63
N LYS A 133 1.91 1.11 -26.02
CA LYS A 133 1.20 2.26 -25.45
C LYS A 133 -0.28 2.24 -25.81
N THR A 134 -0.61 1.82 -27.03
CA THR A 134 -2.00 1.65 -27.47
C THR A 134 -2.73 0.59 -26.65
N LEU A 135 -2.08 -0.54 -26.37
CA LEU A 135 -2.63 -1.58 -25.51
C LEU A 135 -2.85 -1.09 -24.06
N ASP A 136 -1.90 -0.35 -23.48
CA ASP A 136 -2.05 0.24 -22.14
C ASP A 136 -3.24 1.21 -22.08
N LYS A 137 -3.41 2.08 -23.09
CA LYS A 137 -4.56 2.99 -23.17
C LYS A 137 -5.90 2.24 -23.23
N ALA A 138 -5.96 1.15 -24.01
CA ALA A 138 -7.16 0.32 -24.11
C ALA A 138 -7.48 -0.36 -22.76
N GLU A 139 -6.47 -0.94 -22.10
CA GLU A 139 -6.62 -1.53 -20.78
C GLU A 139 -7.08 -0.51 -19.74
N GLN A 140 -6.48 0.68 -19.73
CA GLN A 140 -6.85 1.76 -18.82
C GLN A 140 -8.31 2.19 -19.02
N LYS A 141 -8.80 2.29 -20.26
CA LYS A 141 -10.21 2.62 -20.53
C LYS A 141 -11.16 1.55 -20.01
N LEU A 142 -10.88 0.26 -20.28
CA LEU A 142 -11.70 -0.84 -19.79
C LEU A 142 -11.68 -0.93 -18.27
N PHE A 143 -10.51 -0.76 -17.67
CA PHE A 143 -10.34 -0.74 -16.23
C PHE A 143 -11.09 0.43 -15.58
N ALA A 144 -11.03 1.63 -16.17
CA ALA A 144 -11.76 2.80 -15.70
C ALA A 144 -13.28 2.58 -15.69
N ILE A 145 -13.85 1.83 -16.65
CA ILE A 145 -15.27 1.46 -16.65
C ILE A 145 -15.59 0.51 -15.50
N SER A 146 -14.71 -0.48 -15.24
CA SER A 146 -14.87 -1.37 -14.09
C SER A 146 -14.82 -0.61 -12.75
N GLN A 147 -13.98 0.44 -12.70
CA GLN A 147 -13.82 1.35 -11.56
C GLN A 147 -14.88 2.47 -11.52
N HIS A 148 -15.59 2.79 -12.60
CA HIS A 148 -16.68 3.80 -12.59
C HIS A 148 -17.89 3.39 -11.75
N SER A 149 -17.88 2.15 -11.25
CA SER A 149 -18.68 1.76 -10.09
C SER A 149 -18.31 2.50 -8.78
N LEU A 150 -17.18 3.21 -8.74
CA LEU A 150 -16.51 3.81 -7.58
C LEU A 150 -15.83 5.16 -7.93
N ARG A 151 -16.48 6.04 -8.71
CA ARG A 151 -15.91 7.35 -9.06
C ARG A 151 -15.76 8.22 -7.78
N GLN A 152 -14.53 8.57 -7.40
CA GLN A 152 -14.26 9.56 -6.35
C GLN A 152 -14.51 10.98 -6.90
N ASN A 153 -15.59 11.62 -6.45
CA ASN A 153 -15.82 13.06 -6.58
C ASN A 153 -14.97 13.83 -5.54
N PHE A 154 -14.96 15.16 -5.57
CA PHE A 154 -14.51 15.93 -4.40
C PHE A 154 -15.40 15.55 -3.21
N ILE A 155 -14.84 14.84 -2.24
CA ILE A 155 -15.57 14.43 -1.05
C ILE A 155 -15.47 15.56 -0.02
N PRO A 156 -16.59 16.15 0.44
CA PRO A 156 -16.56 17.10 1.53
C PRO A 156 -15.86 16.48 2.75
N VAL A 157 -14.93 17.21 3.36
CA VAL A 157 -14.13 16.72 4.51
C VAL A 157 -15.02 16.14 5.61
N LYS A 158 -16.18 16.76 5.86
CA LYS A 158 -17.19 16.29 6.85
C LYS A 158 -17.59 14.82 6.67
N ASN A 159 -17.60 14.30 5.45
CA ASN A 159 -17.99 12.92 5.17
C ASN A 159 -16.88 11.93 5.57
N ILE A 160 -15.61 12.37 5.58
CA ILE A 160 -14.44 11.54 5.91
C ILE A 160 -14.08 11.63 7.41
N LEU A 161 -14.46 12.74 8.07
CA LEU A 161 -14.10 13.00 9.47
C LEU A 161 -14.67 11.94 10.43
N GLN A 162 -15.89 11.46 10.19
CA GLN A 162 -16.51 10.45 11.06
C GLN A 162 -15.74 9.12 10.98
N ASP A 163 -15.43 8.65 9.77
CA ASP A 163 -14.64 7.43 9.57
C ASP A 163 -13.22 7.58 10.13
N THR A 164 -12.63 8.76 9.97
CA THR A 164 -11.30 9.07 10.52
C THR A 164 -11.32 9.03 12.05
N PHE A 165 -12.35 9.59 12.68
CA PHE A 165 -12.50 9.56 14.14
C PHE A 165 -12.69 8.13 14.66
N ASN A 166 -13.54 7.33 14.00
CA ASN A 166 -13.75 5.93 14.36
C ASN A 166 -12.43 5.14 14.29
N ARG A 167 -11.62 5.34 13.23
CA ARG A 167 -10.29 4.72 13.09
C ARG A 167 -9.33 5.13 14.20
N ILE A 168 -9.32 6.40 14.61
CA ILE A 168 -8.49 6.88 15.73
C ILE A 168 -8.93 6.24 17.05
N ASP A 169 -10.23 6.14 17.30
CA ASP A 169 -10.80 5.54 18.51
C ASP A 169 -10.47 4.04 18.60
N GLU A 170 -10.54 3.30 17.50
CA GLU A 170 -10.12 1.89 17.42
C GLU A 170 -8.64 1.71 17.78
N LEU A 171 -7.75 2.55 17.22
CA LEU A 171 -6.32 2.52 17.54
C LEU A 171 -6.06 2.84 19.02
N HIS A 172 -6.77 3.83 19.58
CA HIS A 172 -6.65 4.16 20.99
C HIS A 172 -7.10 3.01 21.90
N LYS A 173 -8.22 2.34 21.57
CA LYS A 173 -8.73 1.17 22.31
C LYS A 173 -7.78 -0.02 22.29
N SER A 174 -6.97 -0.16 21.23
CA SER A 174 -5.92 -1.19 21.15
C SER A 174 -4.69 -0.90 22.05
N GLY A 175 -4.73 0.16 22.87
CA GLY A 175 -3.69 0.50 23.83
C GLY A 175 -2.42 1.06 23.19
N GLY A 176 -2.51 1.61 21.97
CA GLY A 176 -1.36 2.12 21.22
C GLY A 176 -0.41 1.05 20.67
N ASN A 177 -0.72 -0.23 20.89
CA ASN A 177 0.03 -1.37 20.34
C ASN A 177 -0.55 -1.89 19.02
N GLY A 178 -1.72 -1.40 18.61
CA GLY A 178 -2.32 -1.72 17.31
C GLY A 178 -1.54 -1.08 16.17
N VAL A 179 -1.25 -1.88 15.14
CA VAL A 179 -0.64 -1.42 13.89
C VAL A 179 -1.77 -0.96 12.96
N ARG A 180 -1.72 0.29 12.49
CA ARG A 180 -2.75 0.85 11.59
C ARG A 180 -2.75 0.17 10.22
N GLY A 181 -1.54 -0.10 9.71
CA GLY A 181 -1.33 -0.74 8.41
C GLY A 181 -1.11 -2.24 8.53
N ILE A 182 -0.61 -2.84 7.46
CA ILE A 182 -0.23 -4.24 7.43
C ILE A 182 1.04 -4.44 8.28
N PRO A 183 1.02 -5.32 9.31
CA PRO A 183 2.18 -5.54 10.17
C PRO A 183 3.30 -6.24 9.40
N THR A 184 4.52 -5.75 9.57
CA THR A 184 5.72 -6.29 8.90
C THR A 184 6.24 -7.57 9.54
N GLY A 185 5.86 -7.82 10.80
CA GLY A 185 6.38 -8.92 11.60
C GLY A 185 7.60 -8.54 12.45
N TYR A 186 8.08 -7.30 12.35
CA TYR A 186 9.16 -6.75 13.15
C TYR A 186 8.64 -5.62 14.02
N ASN A 187 8.54 -5.85 15.33
CA ASN A 187 7.92 -4.91 16.27
C ASN A 187 8.53 -3.49 16.23
N ASP A 188 9.85 -3.38 16.10
CA ASP A 188 10.53 -2.09 16.06
C ASP A 188 10.31 -1.37 14.72
N LEU A 189 10.15 -2.11 13.62
CA LEU A 189 9.75 -1.54 12.33
C LEU A 189 8.30 -1.07 12.36
N ASP A 190 7.40 -1.89 12.92
CA ASP A 190 5.98 -1.59 13.03
C ASP A 190 5.73 -0.38 13.94
N LYS A 191 6.55 -0.16 14.98
CA LYS A 191 6.50 1.06 15.79
C LYS A 191 6.88 2.32 15.01
N LEU A 192 7.86 2.22 14.10
CA LEU A 192 8.29 3.37 13.29
C LEU A 192 7.32 3.67 12.15
N LEU A 193 6.84 2.64 11.46
CA LEU A 193 6.01 2.78 10.26
C LEU A 193 4.51 2.77 10.56
N SER A 194 4.10 2.30 11.75
CA SER A 194 2.70 1.91 12.03
C SER A 194 2.17 0.87 11.02
N GLY A 195 3.06 -0.01 10.54
CA GLY A 195 2.81 -1.00 9.49
C GLY A 195 2.75 -0.38 8.09
N PHE A 196 2.69 -1.21 7.06
CA PHE A 196 2.58 -0.74 5.68
C PHE A 196 1.16 -0.22 5.40
N GLN A 197 1.06 1.04 5.01
CA GLN A 197 -0.22 1.66 4.68
C GLN A 197 -0.61 1.34 3.24
N ASN A 198 -1.91 1.20 2.99
CA ASN A 198 -2.41 1.07 1.62
C ASN A 198 -2.01 2.28 0.79
N SER A 199 -1.88 2.08 -0.52
CA SER A 199 -1.46 3.10 -1.48
C SER A 199 -0.01 3.59 -1.35
N ASP A 200 0.77 3.11 -0.39
CA ASP A 200 2.20 3.46 -0.25
C ASP A 200 3.08 2.66 -1.23
N LEU A 201 4.06 3.34 -1.80
CA LEU A 201 5.20 2.75 -2.48
C LEU A 201 6.39 2.73 -1.50
N ILE A 202 6.81 1.53 -1.15
CA ILE A 202 7.94 1.25 -0.25
C ILE A 202 9.12 0.78 -1.08
N ILE A 203 10.26 1.44 -0.94
CA ILE A 203 11.51 1.03 -1.58
C ILE A 203 12.40 0.37 -0.54
N LEU A 204 12.81 -0.87 -0.80
CA LEU A 204 13.82 -1.56 0.00
C LEU A 204 15.06 -1.77 -0.86
N ALA A 205 16.16 -1.12 -0.50
CA ALA A 205 17.37 -1.15 -1.29
C ALA A 205 18.58 -1.68 -0.52
N ALA A 206 19.43 -2.43 -1.21
CA ALA A 206 20.67 -2.93 -0.64
C ALA A 206 21.70 -3.20 -1.73
N ARG A 207 22.95 -3.46 -1.33
CA ARG A 207 23.94 -4.07 -2.22
C ARG A 207 23.63 -5.56 -2.43
N PRO A 208 24.12 -6.17 -3.53
CA PRO A 208 23.98 -7.60 -3.76
C PRO A 208 24.45 -8.43 -2.57
N SER A 209 23.79 -9.56 -2.32
CA SER A 209 24.13 -10.51 -1.25
C SER A 209 24.00 -9.99 0.20
N VAL A 210 23.42 -8.80 0.41
CA VAL A 210 23.18 -8.27 1.76
C VAL A 210 21.91 -8.86 2.40
N GLY A 211 20.95 -9.33 1.60
CA GLY A 211 19.71 -9.96 2.09
C GLY A 211 18.41 -9.25 1.70
N LYS A 212 18.42 -8.39 0.67
CA LYS A 212 17.25 -7.65 0.15
C LYS A 212 16.02 -8.53 -0.07
N THR A 213 16.15 -9.54 -0.92
CA THR A 213 15.07 -10.49 -1.25
C THR A 213 14.67 -11.32 -0.02
N THR A 214 15.62 -11.67 0.84
CA THR A 214 15.33 -12.42 2.07
C THR A 214 14.44 -11.65 3.02
N LEU A 215 14.76 -10.38 3.30
CA LEU A 215 13.92 -9.55 4.17
C LEU A 215 12.51 -9.37 3.58
N ALA A 216 12.42 -9.17 2.26
CA ALA A 216 11.13 -9.06 1.57
C ALA A 216 10.29 -10.34 1.67
N LEU A 217 10.91 -11.51 1.53
CA LEU A 217 10.25 -12.81 1.71
C LEU A 217 9.82 -13.05 3.15
N ASP A 218 10.62 -12.66 4.15
CA ASP A 218 10.26 -12.81 5.56
C ASP A 218 9.03 -11.98 5.92
N ILE A 219 8.98 -10.73 5.44
CA ILE A 219 7.83 -9.84 5.56
C ILE A 219 6.60 -10.47 4.88
N LEU A 220 6.75 -10.83 3.60
CA LEU A 220 5.66 -11.40 2.79
C LEU A 220 5.09 -12.68 3.42
N ARG A 221 5.96 -13.59 3.87
CA ARG A 221 5.59 -14.82 4.58
C ARG A 221 4.82 -14.50 5.85
N THR A 222 5.31 -13.55 6.65
CA THR A 222 4.64 -13.17 7.91
C THR A 222 3.24 -12.63 7.64
N ILE A 223 3.07 -11.78 6.64
CA ILE A 223 1.77 -11.23 6.24
C ILE A 223 0.82 -12.36 5.79
N ALA A 224 1.28 -13.26 4.93
CA ALA A 224 0.45 -14.35 4.40
C ALA A 224 0.10 -15.41 5.45
N VAL A 225 1.05 -15.78 6.31
CA VAL A 225 0.87 -16.85 7.30
C VAL A 225 0.13 -16.35 8.52
N LYS A 226 0.54 -15.23 9.13
CA LYS A 226 -0.03 -14.73 10.39
C LYS A 226 -1.28 -13.90 10.18
N SER A 227 -1.24 -12.96 9.23
CA SER A 227 -2.37 -12.05 8.97
C SER A 227 -3.37 -12.63 7.97
N LYS A 228 -3.04 -13.75 7.29
CA LYS A 228 -3.87 -14.41 6.27
C LYS A 228 -4.31 -13.46 5.14
N ILE A 229 -3.49 -12.44 4.86
CA ILE A 229 -3.72 -11.48 3.78
C ILE A 229 -3.10 -12.07 2.49
N PRO A 230 -3.84 -12.14 1.37
CA PRO A 230 -3.29 -12.57 0.10
C PRO A 230 -2.15 -11.67 -0.38
N VAL A 231 -1.02 -12.25 -0.77
CA VAL A 231 0.20 -11.52 -1.16
C VAL A 231 0.72 -11.99 -2.52
N GLY A 232 1.22 -11.05 -3.32
CA GLY A 232 1.87 -11.35 -4.60
C GLY A 232 3.36 -11.01 -4.58
N ILE A 233 4.17 -11.81 -5.27
CA ILE A 233 5.57 -11.49 -5.56
C ILE A 233 5.86 -11.67 -7.05
N PHE A 234 6.38 -10.62 -7.66
CA PHE A 234 7.00 -10.66 -8.98
C PHE A 234 8.51 -10.75 -8.79
N SER A 235 9.10 -11.86 -9.26
CA SER A 235 10.50 -12.17 -9.08
C SER A 235 11.19 -12.26 -10.42
N LEU A 236 11.99 -11.26 -10.75
CA LEU A 236 12.68 -11.22 -12.03
C LEU A 236 14.14 -11.68 -11.95
N GLU A 237 14.71 -11.77 -10.74
CA GLU A 237 16.08 -12.26 -10.52
C GLU A 237 16.13 -13.75 -10.12
N MET A 238 15.12 -14.24 -9.41
CA MET A 238 15.09 -15.60 -8.85
C MET A 238 13.93 -16.41 -9.41
N SER A 239 14.14 -17.72 -9.62
CA SER A 239 13.05 -18.61 -10.02
C SER A 239 12.10 -18.87 -8.84
N LYS A 240 10.86 -19.25 -9.16
CA LYS A 240 9.86 -19.61 -8.14
C LYS A 240 10.32 -20.72 -7.21
N GLU A 241 11.07 -21.71 -7.72
CA GLU A 241 11.60 -22.81 -6.91
C GLU A 241 12.58 -22.28 -5.86
N GLN A 242 13.48 -21.37 -6.24
CA GLN A 242 14.44 -20.78 -5.30
C GLN A 242 13.77 -19.92 -4.22
N LEU A 243 12.64 -19.28 -4.55
CA LEU A 243 11.85 -18.53 -3.57
C LEU A 243 11.13 -19.47 -2.61
N VAL A 244 10.52 -20.54 -3.12
CA VAL A 244 9.82 -21.54 -2.31
C VAL A 244 10.79 -22.26 -1.38
N ASP A 245 11.99 -22.62 -1.83
CA ASP A 245 13.03 -23.22 -0.99
C ASP A 245 13.38 -22.33 0.20
N LYS A 246 13.52 -21.00 -0.03
CA LYS A 246 13.77 -20.03 1.04
C LYS A 246 12.60 -19.92 2.00
N LEU A 247 11.37 -19.85 1.49
CA LEU A 247 10.17 -19.79 2.32
C LEU A 247 10.05 -21.03 3.22
N LEU A 248 10.28 -22.21 2.66
CA LEU A 248 10.27 -23.48 3.40
C LEU A 248 11.39 -23.55 4.43
N ALA A 249 12.63 -23.19 4.07
CA ALA A 249 13.76 -23.19 4.99
C ALA A 249 13.50 -22.27 6.19
N THR A 250 12.99 -21.06 5.94
CA THR A 250 12.64 -20.11 7.00
C THR A 250 11.49 -20.63 7.87
N GLU A 251 10.41 -21.14 7.28
CA GLU A 251 9.23 -21.61 8.03
C GLU A 251 9.55 -22.87 8.86
N ALA A 252 10.29 -23.83 8.28
CA ALA A 252 10.73 -25.03 8.98
C ALA A 252 11.85 -24.75 9.98
N GLY A 253 12.57 -23.64 9.81
CA GLY A 253 13.77 -23.28 10.56
C GLY A 253 14.98 -24.17 10.25
N VAL A 254 15.04 -24.76 9.06
CA VAL A 254 16.06 -25.72 8.61
C VAL A 254 17.11 -24.99 7.77
N ASP A 255 18.34 -25.49 7.78
CA ASP A 255 19.42 -24.95 6.96
C ASP A 255 19.11 -25.09 5.46
N LEU A 256 19.19 -23.98 4.73
CA LEU A 256 18.83 -23.95 3.31
C LEU A 256 19.77 -24.81 2.45
N TRP A 257 21.05 -24.89 2.79
CA TRP A 257 22.03 -25.69 2.05
C TRP A 257 21.82 -27.18 2.31
N ARG A 258 21.45 -27.59 3.51
CA ARG A 258 21.04 -28.97 3.81
C ARG A 258 19.83 -29.38 2.98
N MET A 259 18.80 -28.53 2.92
CA MET A 259 17.63 -28.76 2.06
C MET A 259 18.03 -28.89 0.60
N ARG A 260 18.86 -27.98 0.09
CA ARG A 260 19.29 -28.00 -1.32
C ARG A 260 20.20 -29.18 -1.68
N THR A 261 21.00 -29.67 -0.73
CA THR A 261 21.92 -30.79 -0.95
C THR A 261 21.33 -32.15 -0.56
N GLY A 262 20.12 -32.19 0.00
CA GLY A 262 19.49 -33.40 0.50
C GLY A 262 20.16 -33.99 1.74
N LYS A 263 21.03 -33.23 2.42
CA LYS A 263 21.74 -33.65 3.64
C LYS A 263 20.94 -33.29 4.89
N LEU A 264 19.67 -33.68 4.89
CA LEU A 264 18.76 -33.49 6.01
C LEU A 264 19.16 -34.41 7.17
N SER A 265 18.89 -33.95 8.38
CA SER A 265 19.13 -34.74 9.58
C SER A 265 17.92 -35.62 9.87
N ASP A 266 18.16 -36.92 10.05
CA ASP A 266 17.15 -37.95 10.37
C ASP A 266 17.33 -38.48 11.80
N LYS A 267 18.01 -37.71 12.65
CA LYS A 267 18.29 -38.10 14.03
C LYS A 267 17.07 -37.83 14.90
N GLU A 268 16.77 -38.70 15.85
CA GLU A 268 15.58 -38.59 16.73
C GLU A 268 15.46 -37.22 17.43
N ASP A 269 16.59 -36.56 17.76
CA ASP A 269 16.63 -35.25 18.43
C ASP A 269 16.67 -34.02 17.49
N ASP A 270 16.94 -34.21 16.19
CA ASP A 270 17.07 -33.13 15.18
C ASP A 270 16.57 -33.66 13.82
N ASP A 271 15.32 -34.09 13.78
CA ASP A 271 14.69 -34.59 12.54
C ASP A 271 14.12 -33.41 11.73
N ASP A 272 14.71 -33.17 10.57
CA ASP A 272 14.33 -32.09 9.66
C ASP A 272 13.01 -32.41 8.93
N PHE A 273 12.68 -33.69 8.68
CA PHE A 273 11.53 -34.09 7.87
C PHE A 273 10.17 -33.69 8.48
N PRO A 274 9.88 -33.94 9.78
CA PRO A 274 8.65 -33.47 10.43
C PRO A 274 8.51 -31.96 10.46
N ARG A 275 9.64 -31.23 10.51
CA ARG A 275 9.65 -29.76 10.52
C ARG A 275 9.30 -29.22 9.13
N ILE A 276 9.90 -29.78 8.09
CA ILE A 276 9.58 -29.47 6.69
C ILE A 276 8.14 -29.83 6.39
N GLY A 277 7.65 -31.01 6.79
CA GLY A 277 6.27 -31.43 6.59
C GLY A 277 5.25 -30.46 7.22
N ARG A 278 5.51 -29.99 8.45
CA ARG A 278 4.68 -28.95 9.08
C ARG A 278 4.71 -27.63 8.31
N ALA A 279 5.90 -27.18 7.90
CA ALA A 279 6.06 -25.95 7.13
C ALA A 279 5.34 -26.01 5.78
N MET A 280 5.37 -27.16 5.09
CA MET A 280 4.61 -27.38 3.85
C MET A 280 3.10 -27.24 4.08
N GLY A 281 2.57 -27.77 5.19
CA GLY A 281 1.17 -27.59 5.55
C GLY A 281 0.80 -26.12 5.76
N VAL A 282 1.61 -25.40 6.53
CA VAL A 282 1.40 -23.95 6.79
C VAL A 282 1.46 -23.13 5.51
N LEU A 283 2.45 -23.36 4.65
CA LEU A 283 2.63 -22.61 3.40
C LEU A 283 1.59 -22.99 2.34
N SER A 284 1.10 -24.24 2.32
CA SER A 284 0.04 -24.66 1.40
C SER A 284 -1.29 -23.95 1.67
N GLU A 285 -1.54 -23.52 2.91
CA GLU A 285 -2.72 -22.74 3.29
C GLU A 285 -2.48 -21.22 3.20
N ALA A 286 -1.24 -20.79 2.98
CA ALA A 286 -0.91 -19.37 2.91
C ALA A 286 -1.23 -18.82 1.51
N PRO A 287 -1.95 -17.69 1.40
CA PRO A 287 -2.34 -17.12 0.11
C PRO A 287 -1.19 -16.35 -0.55
N ILE A 288 -0.14 -17.07 -0.97
CA ILE A 288 1.06 -16.53 -1.63
C ILE A 288 1.02 -16.84 -3.13
N PHE A 289 1.16 -15.81 -3.96
CA PHE A 289 1.18 -15.93 -5.42
C PHE A 289 2.53 -15.46 -5.96
N ILE A 290 3.17 -16.29 -6.80
CA ILE A 290 4.51 -16.04 -7.35
C ILE A 290 4.42 -15.97 -8.86
N ASP A 291 5.03 -14.94 -9.45
CA ASP A 291 5.29 -14.84 -10.88
C ASP A 291 6.79 -14.63 -11.11
N ASP A 292 7.43 -15.57 -11.81
CA ASP A 292 8.85 -15.54 -12.20
C ASP A 292 9.06 -15.41 -13.72
N SER A 293 8.06 -14.91 -14.44
CA SER A 293 8.12 -14.71 -15.89
C SER A 293 9.26 -13.74 -16.24
N ALA A 294 10.25 -14.24 -16.98
CA ALA A 294 11.38 -13.43 -17.44
C ALA A 294 10.93 -12.31 -18.41
N GLY A 295 11.46 -11.10 -18.24
CA GLY A 295 11.26 -10.00 -19.19
C GLY A 295 9.94 -9.25 -19.08
N ALA A 296 9.20 -9.37 -17.96
CA ALA A 296 7.97 -8.62 -17.75
C ALA A 296 8.23 -7.11 -17.82
N ASN A 297 7.59 -6.43 -18.77
CA ASN A 297 7.55 -4.97 -18.80
C ASN A 297 6.59 -4.46 -17.71
N ILE A 298 6.66 -3.16 -17.38
CA ILE A 298 5.82 -2.57 -16.32
C ILE A 298 4.33 -2.72 -16.63
N MET A 299 3.96 -2.74 -17.92
CA MET A 299 2.58 -2.91 -18.36
C MET A 299 2.07 -4.30 -18.00
N GLU A 300 2.77 -5.36 -18.40
CA GLU A 300 2.41 -6.75 -18.11
C GLU A 300 2.31 -6.98 -16.60
N LEU A 301 3.24 -6.40 -15.83
CA LEU A 301 3.21 -6.44 -14.37
C LEU A 301 1.91 -5.82 -13.83
N ARG A 302 1.51 -4.64 -14.32
CA ARG A 302 0.26 -3.99 -13.89
C ARG A 302 -0.96 -4.83 -14.25
N THR A 303 -1.02 -5.39 -15.46
CA THR A 303 -2.12 -6.25 -15.91
C THR A 303 -2.26 -7.48 -15.01
N LYS A 304 -1.14 -8.14 -14.70
CA LYS A 304 -1.11 -9.30 -13.81
C LYS A 304 -1.48 -8.93 -12.37
N ALA A 305 -0.99 -7.81 -11.85
CA ALA A 305 -1.32 -7.32 -10.52
C ALA A 305 -2.81 -6.99 -10.38
N ARG A 306 -3.42 -6.34 -11.39
CA ARG A 306 -4.86 -6.08 -11.46
C ARG A 306 -5.66 -7.37 -11.44
N ARG A 307 -5.29 -8.33 -12.29
CA ARG A 307 -5.93 -9.64 -12.34
C ARG A 307 -5.86 -10.35 -10.99
N LEU A 308 -4.68 -10.33 -10.35
CA LEU A 308 -4.48 -10.91 -9.03
C LEU A 308 -5.35 -10.24 -7.95
N LYS A 309 -5.51 -8.91 -7.99
CA LYS A 309 -6.43 -8.18 -7.10
C LYS A 309 -7.88 -8.58 -7.32
N MET A 310 -8.31 -8.73 -8.57
CA MET A 310 -9.68 -9.07 -8.92
C MET A 310 -10.04 -10.52 -8.58
N GLU A 311 -9.15 -11.47 -8.87
CA GLU A 311 -9.41 -12.91 -8.67
C GLU A 311 -9.21 -13.33 -7.20
N HIS A 312 -8.22 -12.74 -6.51
CA HIS A 312 -7.78 -13.23 -5.20
C HIS A 312 -7.75 -12.17 -4.10
N GLY A 313 -8.11 -10.91 -4.39
CA GLY A 313 -8.17 -9.86 -3.37
C GLY A 313 -6.82 -9.52 -2.75
N VAL A 314 -5.73 -9.54 -3.54
CA VAL A 314 -4.37 -9.25 -3.05
C VAL A 314 -4.30 -7.97 -2.20
N GLY A 315 -3.63 -8.05 -1.06
CA GLY A 315 -3.50 -6.98 -0.08
C GLY A 315 -2.07 -6.43 0.05
N PHE A 316 -1.06 -7.13 -0.48
CA PHE A 316 0.33 -6.68 -0.46
C PHE A 316 1.08 -7.22 -1.67
N LEU A 317 1.96 -6.40 -2.25
CA LEU A 317 2.71 -6.77 -3.45
C LEU A 317 4.21 -6.51 -3.28
N VAL A 318 5.03 -7.51 -3.59
CA VAL A 318 6.49 -7.42 -3.64
C VAL A 318 6.97 -7.49 -5.08
N ILE A 319 7.93 -6.65 -5.44
CA ILE A 319 8.47 -6.63 -6.79
C ILE A 319 9.99 -6.55 -6.75
N ASP A 320 10.67 -7.64 -7.13
CA ASP A 320 12.13 -7.74 -7.14
C ASP A 320 12.70 -7.41 -8.53
N TYR A 321 12.80 -6.11 -8.85
CA TYR A 321 12.96 -5.76 -10.26
C TYR A 321 13.53 -4.39 -10.65
N LEU A 322 13.93 -3.50 -9.74
CA LEU A 322 14.19 -2.09 -10.14
C LEU A 322 15.38 -1.88 -11.10
N GLN A 323 15.98 -2.94 -11.66
CA GLN A 323 16.96 -2.87 -12.76
C GLN A 323 16.58 -3.66 -14.03
N LEU A 324 15.40 -4.27 -14.10
CA LEU A 324 14.87 -4.87 -15.31
C LEU A 324 14.05 -3.85 -16.09
N MET A 325 14.74 -3.07 -16.91
CA MET A 325 14.28 -2.72 -18.25
C MET A 325 15.49 -2.72 -19.18
N GLU A 326 15.47 -3.60 -20.18
CA GLU A 326 16.40 -3.53 -21.31
C GLU A 326 15.98 -2.38 -22.22
N GLY A 327 16.36 -1.16 -21.86
CA GLY A 327 16.32 -0.01 -22.76
C GLY A 327 17.41 -0.14 -23.82
N ARG A 328 17.02 -0.24 -25.08
CA ARG A 328 17.91 -0.19 -26.26
C ARG A 328 18.50 1.23 -26.44
N SER A 329 19.19 1.79 -25.45
CA SER A 329 20.07 2.98 -25.56
C SER A 329 20.49 3.49 -24.17
N ASN A 330 21.78 3.82 -23.99
CA ASN A 330 22.34 4.25 -22.70
C ASN A 330 21.85 5.62 -22.18
N GLU A 331 21.18 6.44 -23.00
CA GLU A 331 20.72 7.78 -22.61
C GLU A 331 19.33 7.80 -21.95
N ASN A 332 18.49 6.78 -22.15
CA ASN A 332 17.08 6.77 -21.68
C ASN A 332 16.83 6.08 -20.33
N ARG A 333 17.85 5.45 -19.73
CA ARG A 333 17.68 4.62 -18.52
C ARG A 333 17.17 5.39 -17.29
N VAL A 334 17.62 6.62 -17.10
CA VAL A 334 17.14 7.50 -16.01
C VAL A 334 15.65 7.80 -16.16
N GLN A 335 15.21 8.03 -17.41
CA GLN A 335 13.82 8.32 -17.72
C GLN A 335 12.95 7.06 -17.54
N GLU A 336 13.41 5.90 -18.01
CA GLU A 336 12.73 4.62 -17.83
C GLU A 336 12.51 4.31 -16.35
N ILE A 337 13.55 4.44 -15.51
CA ILE A 337 13.41 4.22 -14.06
C ILE A 337 12.42 5.19 -13.43
N SER A 338 12.40 6.43 -13.89
CA SER A 338 11.43 7.44 -13.44
C SER A 338 10.00 7.07 -13.81
N GLU A 339 9.78 6.57 -15.02
CA GLU A 339 8.48 6.11 -15.50
C GLU A 339 7.99 4.88 -14.71
N ILE A 340 8.89 3.92 -14.46
CA ILE A 340 8.60 2.73 -13.65
C ILE A 340 8.18 3.11 -12.23
N SER A 341 8.96 3.97 -11.57
CA SER A 341 8.68 4.44 -10.21
C SER A 341 7.30 5.09 -10.10
N ARG A 342 6.96 5.97 -11.05
CA ARG A 342 5.64 6.61 -11.12
C ARG A 342 4.53 5.58 -11.37
N ALA A 343 4.75 4.65 -12.28
CA ALA A 343 3.79 3.59 -12.60
C ALA A 343 3.52 2.70 -11.39
N LEU A 344 4.53 2.38 -10.58
CA LEU A 344 4.35 1.64 -9.33
C LEU A 344 3.55 2.42 -8.30
N LYS A 345 3.86 3.71 -8.11
CA LYS A 345 3.12 4.55 -7.18
C LYS A 345 1.64 4.68 -7.60
N GLN A 346 1.39 4.76 -8.91
CA GLN A 346 0.04 4.73 -9.47
C GLN A 346 -0.61 3.38 -9.21
N LEU A 347 0.08 2.25 -9.44
CA LEU A 347 -0.43 0.91 -9.19
C LEU A 347 -0.81 0.71 -7.71
N ALA A 348 0.02 1.17 -6.77
CA ALA A 348 -0.27 1.11 -5.34
C ALA A 348 -1.57 1.84 -4.99
N LYS A 349 -1.76 3.06 -5.52
CA LYS A 349 -2.98 3.87 -5.35
C LYS A 349 -4.20 3.24 -6.03
N GLU A 350 -4.02 2.72 -7.23
CA GLU A 350 -5.08 2.15 -8.06
C GLU A 350 -5.66 0.87 -7.44
N LEU A 351 -4.79 0.02 -6.87
CA LEU A 351 -5.18 -1.23 -6.21
C LEU A 351 -5.52 -1.06 -4.71
N ASP A 352 -5.26 0.13 -4.16
CA ASP A 352 -5.32 0.45 -2.73
C ASP A 352 -4.59 -0.59 -1.86
N ILE A 353 -3.32 -0.84 -2.18
CA ILE A 353 -2.44 -1.77 -1.43
C ILE A 353 -1.04 -1.18 -1.27
N PRO A 354 -0.26 -1.62 -0.28
CA PRO A 354 1.15 -1.30 -0.21
C PRO A 354 1.94 -2.12 -1.25
N VAL A 355 2.88 -1.45 -1.93
CA VAL A 355 3.78 -2.06 -2.91
C VAL A 355 5.22 -1.92 -2.43
N LEU A 356 5.89 -3.05 -2.18
CA LEU A 356 7.30 -3.13 -1.80
C LEU A 356 8.16 -3.43 -3.04
N ALA A 357 8.88 -2.43 -3.53
CA ALA A 357 9.79 -2.58 -4.65
C ALA A 357 11.25 -2.68 -4.18
N LEU A 358 11.96 -3.68 -4.68
CA LEU A 358 13.32 -3.96 -4.30
C LEU A 358 14.31 -3.30 -5.25
N SER A 359 15.21 -2.47 -4.72
CA SER A 359 16.22 -1.74 -5.50
C SER A 359 17.64 -2.19 -5.20
N GLN A 360 18.49 -2.21 -6.22
CA GLN A 360 19.92 -2.41 -6.03
C GLN A 360 20.65 -1.07 -5.98
N LEU A 361 21.53 -0.94 -4.99
CA LEU A 361 22.34 0.28 -4.81
C LEU A 361 23.54 0.34 -5.77
N SER A 362 23.94 1.57 -6.09
CA SER A 362 25.20 1.86 -6.76
C SER A 362 26.41 1.31 -6.00
N ARG A 363 27.47 0.94 -6.74
CA ARG A 363 28.77 0.57 -6.15
C ARG A 363 29.45 1.74 -5.44
N ALA A 364 29.03 2.99 -5.70
CA ALA A 364 29.61 4.19 -5.09
C ALA A 364 29.54 4.20 -3.55
N VAL A 365 28.57 3.50 -2.96
CA VAL A 365 28.44 3.35 -1.51
C VAL A 365 29.68 2.70 -0.88
N GLU A 366 30.34 1.78 -1.60
CA GLU A 366 31.50 1.02 -1.12
C GLU A 366 32.77 1.89 -1.02
N ASN A 367 32.77 3.07 -1.65
CA ASN A 367 33.90 4.00 -1.60
C ASN A 367 33.87 4.90 -0.35
N ARG A 368 32.80 4.85 0.45
CA ARG A 368 32.68 5.61 1.70
C ARG A 368 33.06 4.74 2.88
N SER A 369 33.60 5.38 3.92
CA SER A 369 33.84 4.76 5.22
C SER A 369 33.11 5.58 6.29
N PRO A 370 32.10 5.02 7.00
CA PRO A 370 31.51 3.69 6.77
C PRO A 370 30.66 3.63 5.48
N ALA A 371 30.48 2.44 4.91
CA ALA A 371 29.73 2.22 3.67
C ALA A 371 28.20 2.18 3.90
N ILE A 372 27.69 3.08 4.74
CA ILE A 372 26.26 3.19 5.05
C ILE A 372 25.54 3.81 3.84
N PRO A 373 24.51 3.17 3.26
CA PRO A 373 23.73 3.73 2.16
C PRO A 373 22.98 5.01 2.52
N LYS A 374 22.75 5.86 1.53
CA LYS A 374 21.98 7.10 1.61
C LYS A 374 21.06 7.21 0.38
N LEU A 375 20.10 8.12 0.43
CA LEU A 375 19.15 8.35 -0.69
C LEU A 375 19.87 8.58 -2.04
N ALA A 376 20.99 9.30 -2.04
CA ALA A 376 21.80 9.53 -3.24
C ALA A 376 22.39 8.27 -3.89
N ASP A 377 22.42 7.12 -3.18
CA ASP A 377 22.98 5.87 -3.70
C ASP A 377 21.98 5.03 -4.52
N LEU A 378 20.71 5.44 -4.58
CA LEU A 378 19.69 4.95 -5.51
C LEU A 378 19.97 5.43 -6.97
N ARG A 379 21.26 5.52 -7.36
CA ARG A 379 21.81 6.09 -8.60
C ARG A 379 20.89 5.88 -9.80
N GLU A 380 20.82 6.92 -10.63
CA GLU A 380 19.97 7.06 -11.84
C GLU A 380 18.52 7.51 -11.56
N SER A 381 18.14 7.80 -10.32
CA SER A 381 16.74 8.06 -10.00
C SER A 381 16.47 8.97 -8.78
N GLY A 382 16.66 10.28 -8.94
CA GLY A 382 16.02 11.24 -8.03
C GLY A 382 14.49 11.11 -8.02
N SER A 383 13.92 10.51 -9.07
CA SER A 383 12.49 10.21 -9.22
C SER A 383 12.00 9.12 -8.27
N ILE A 384 12.73 8.02 -8.07
CA ILE A 384 12.39 6.97 -7.08
C ILE A 384 12.32 7.60 -5.70
N GLU A 385 13.33 8.41 -5.34
CA GLU A 385 13.32 9.11 -4.08
C GLU A 385 12.07 9.99 -3.97
N GLN A 386 11.71 10.74 -5.00
CA GLN A 386 10.53 11.61 -4.97
C GLN A 386 9.22 10.82 -4.85
N ASP A 387 9.01 9.78 -5.66
CA ASP A 387 7.74 9.07 -5.76
C ASP A 387 7.48 8.14 -4.56
N ALA A 388 8.53 7.56 -3.97
CA ALA A 388 8.40 6.67 -2.82
C ALA A 388 7.84 7.39 -1.59
N ASP A 389 7.04 6.69 -0.80
CA ASP A 389 6.56 7.17 0.50
C ASP A 389 7.52 6.77 1.61
N ILE A 390 8.12 5.59 1.49
CA ILE A 390 9.09 5.04 2.43
C ILE A 390 10.31 4.53 1.65
N VAL A 391 11.52 4.85 2.13
CA VAL A 391 12.78 4.31 1.60
C VAL A 391 13.58 3.69 2.74
N MET A 392 13.92 2.42 2.58
CA MET A 392 14.67 1.64 3.55
C MET A 392 15.95 1.07 2.92
N PHE A 393 17.06 1.12 3.66
CA PHE A 393 18.33 0.53 3.26
C PHE A 393 18.77 -0.56 4.22
N ILE A 394 19.24 -1.69 3.67
CA ILE A 394 19.86 -2.74 4.48
C ILE A 394 21.38 -2.50 4.51
N TYR A 395 21.94 -2.39 5.72
CA TYR A 395 23.37 -2.29 5.96
C TYR A 395 23.84 -3.42 6.89
N ARG A 396 24.80 -4.22 6.43
CA ARG A 396 25.43 -5.30 7.21
C ARG A 396 26.87 -4.94 7.49
N LYS A 397 27.20 -4.73 8.77
CA LYS A 397 28.57 -4.41 9.21
C LYS A 397 29.59 -5.47 8.77
N SER A 398 29.23 -6.75 8.86
CA SER A 398 30.09 -7.87 8.43
C SER A 398 30.43 -7.91 6.94
N ARG A 399 29.72 -7.13 6.11
CA ARG A 399 29.96 -7.01 4.68
C ARG A 399 30.66 -5.71 4.31
N ASP A 400 30.84 -4.79 5.26
CA ASP A 400 31.53 -3.53 5.05
C ASP A 400 33.05 -3.77 5.12
N LYS A 401 33.73 -3.60 3.97
CA LYS A 401 35.19 -3.77 3.88
C LYS A 401 35.96 -2.58 4.46
N SER A 402 35.28 -1.47 4.74
CA SER A 402 35.91 -0.24 5.22
C SER A 402 36.12 -0.22 6.73
N ARG A 403 35.66 -1.26 7.45
CA ARG A 403 35.71 -1.35 8.91
C ARG A 403 35.87 -2.79 9.37
N ASP A 404 36.63 -2.99 10.45
CA ASP A 404 36.66 -4.28 11.15
C ASP A 404 35.35 -4.53 11.89
N CYS A 405 34.77 -5.71 11.66
CA CYS A 405 33.54 -6.16 12.30
C CYS A 405 33.88 -7.16 13.41
N PRO A 406 33.62 -6.84 14.69
CA PRO A 406 33.71 -7.79 15.79
C PRO A 406 32.84 -9.05 15.53
N GLU A 407 33.29 -10.21 15.99
CA GLU A 407 32.59 -11.50 15.78
C GLU A 407 31.15 -11.49 16.34
N ASP A 408 30.91 -10.78 17.44
CA ASP A 408 29.61 -10.60 18.08
C ASP A 408 28.64 -9.71 17.27
N GLU A 409 29.16 -8.84 16.40
CA GLU A 409 28.36 -7.99 15.50
C GLU A 409 28.18 -8.59 14.10
N LYS A 410 28.72 -9.78 13.84
CA LYS A 410 28.77 -10.37 12.48
C LYS A 410 27.39 -10.61 11.86
N ASN A 411 26.43 -10.95 12.70
CA ASN A 411 25.04 -11.21 12.32
C ASN A 411 24.12 -10.00 12.53
N LEU A 412 24.65 -8.88 13.04
CA LEU A 412 23.89 -7.66 13.23
C LEU A 412 23.65 -6.98 11.89
N VAL A 413 22.39 -6.62 11.65
CA VAL A 413 21.97 -5.89 10.46
C VAL A 413 21.22 -4.65 10.88
N GLU A 414 21.59 -3.53 10.28
CA GLU A 414 20.89 -2.27 10.45
C GLU A 414 19.96 -2.07 9.24
N LEU A 415 18.68 -1.83 9.51
CA LEU A 415 17.74 -1.35 8.51
C LEU A 415 17.52 0.14 8.75
N HIS A 416 17.97 0.95 7.81
CA HIS A 416 17.95 2.40 7.84
C HIS A 416 16.70 2.90 7.11
N ILE A 417 15.77 3.53 7.84
CA ILE A 417 14.60 4.20 7.27
C ILE A 417 15.00 5.66 7.01
N GLU A 418 15.50 5.94 5.80
CA GLU A 418 16.01 7.25 5.41
C GLU A 418 14.90 8.20 4.93
N LYS A 419 13.76 7.66 4.48
CA LYS A 419 12.59 8.46 4.11
C LYS A 419 11.32 7.82 4.66
N HIS A 420 10.48 8.65 5.26
CA HIS A 420 9.10 8.32 5.60
C HIS A 420 8.23 9.58 5.45
N ARG A 421 7.34 9.62 4.45
CA ARG A 421 6.51 10.81 4.17
C ARG A 421 5.54 11.19 5.30
N ASN A 422 5.07 10.20 6.06
CA ASN A 422 3.97 10.33 7.00
C ASN A 422 4.38 10.02 8.46
N GLY A 423 5.68 9.90 8.74
CA GLY A 423 6.17 9.45 10.03
C GLY A 423 7.68 9.65 10.20
N PRO A 424 8.26 9.17 11.31
CA PRO A 424 9.67 9.37 11.63
C PRO A 424 10.60 8.52 10.76
N THR A 425 11.82 9.01 10.58
CA THR A 425 12.97 8.24 10.10
C THR A 425 13.72 7.62 11.28
N GLY A 426 14.57 6.63 11.02
CA GLY A 426 15.32 5.97 12.09
C GLY A 426 16.06 4.74 11.64
N ILE A 427 16.73 4.09 12.59
CA ILE A 427 17.49 2.86 12.36
C ILE A 427 16.92 1.79 13.28
N ILE A 428 16.66 0.61 12.71
CA ILE A 428 16.32 -0.58 13.49
C ILE A 428 17.42 -1.63 13.36
N ASN A 429 17.61 -2.39 14.43
CA ASN A 429 18.57 -3.47 14.48
C ASN A 429 17.85 -4.81 14.35
N LEU A 430 18.30 -5.61 13.40
CA LEU A 430 17.83 -6.97 13.13
C LEU A 430 18.99 -7.94 13.29
N PHE A 431 18.65 -9.20 13.53
CA PHE A 431 19.59 -10.32 13.51
C PHE A 431 19.42 -11.11 12.22
N PHE A 432 20.50 -11.36 11.48
CA PHE A 432 20.48 -12.24 10.31
C PHE A 432 21.05 -13.62 10.64
N ASP A 433 20.23 -14.64 10.48
CA ASP A 433 20.65 -16.04 10.60
C ASP A 433 21.15 -16.53 9.23
N ASP A 434 22.48 -16.58 9.03
CA ASP A 434 23.09 -16.97 7.75
C ASP A 434 22.75 -18.42 7.35
N THR A 435 22.48 -19.33 8.30
CA THR A 435 22.20 -20.75 8.02
C THR A 435 20.79 -20.97 7.47
N LYS A 436 19.83 -20.26 8.07
CA LYS A 436 18.41 -20.34 7.71
C LYS A 436 17.98 -19.26 6.73
N VAL A 437 18.87 -18.31 6.45
CA VAL A 437 18.66 -17.19 5.52
C VAL A 437 17.39 -16.43 5.90
N THR A 438 17.33 -15.94 7.14
CA THR A 438 16.17 -15.20 7.67
C THR A 438 16.59 -14.09 8.62
N PHE A 439 15.78 -13.04 8.69
CA PHE A 439 15.89 -11.96 9.66
C PHE A 439 15.01 -12.20 10.88
N ARG A 440 15.51 -11.83 12.06
CA ARG A 440 14.77 -11.85 13.32
C ARG A 440 14.84 -10.50 14.02
N SER A 441 13.79 -10.16 14.74
CA SER A 441 13.83 -9.04 15.68
C SER A 441 14.84 -9.33 16.78
N MET A 442 15.63 -8.31 17.13
CA MET A 442 16.42 -8.34 18.34
C MET A 442 15.45 -8.21 19.52
N GLU A 443 15.24 -9.27 20.29
CA GLU A 443 14.67 -9.08 21.61
C GLU A 443 15.65 -8.20 22.40
N LYS A 444 15.20 -7.00 22.78
CA LYS A 444 15.94 -6.22 23.78
C LYS A 444 15.97 -7.09 25.03
N GLN A 445 17.06 -7.81 25.26
CA GLN A 445 17.38 -8.23 26.61
C GLN A 445 17.35 -6.94 27.43
N HIS A 446 16.40 -6.85 28.34
CA HIS A 446 16.43 -5.85 29.38
C HIS A 446 17.75 -6.05 30.11
N ILE A 447 18.79 -5.31 29.69
CA ILE A 447 19.93 -5.04 30.55
C ILE A 447 19.30 -4.26 31.70
N ASN A 448 19.02 -4.97 32.80
CA ASN A 448 18.61 -4.37 34.05
C ASN A 448 19.68 -3.34 34.42
N ALA A 449 19.39 -2.07 34.16
CA ALA A 449 20.12 -0.93 34.70
C ALA A 449 19.79 -0.77 36.20
N ASN A 450 19.91 -1.86 36.96
CA ASN A 450 19.66 -1.91 38.39
C ASN A 450 20.72 -2.75 39.12
N THR A 451 21.94 -2.79 38.59
CA THR A 451 23.12 -3.07 39.41
C THR A 451 23.54 -1.72 40.00
N PRO A 452 23.44 -1.50 41.33
CA PRO A 452 24.03 -0.32 41.93
C PRO A 452 25.53 -0.33 41.64
N PRO A 453 26.19 0.83 41.53
CA PRO A 453 27.64 0.86 41.41
C PRO A 453 28.27 0.13 42.60
N PRO A 454 29.43 -0.53 42.41
CA PRO A 454 30.11 -1.21 43.51
C PRO A 454 30.37 -0.19 44.63
N VAL A 455 29.94 -0.56 45.83
CA VAL A 455 30.11 0.23 47.05
C VAL A 455 31.60 0.49 47.24
N GLU A 456 31.99 1.76 47.27
CA GLU A 456 33.35 2.16 47.67
C GLU A 456 33.63 1.62 49.08
N ASN A 457 34.76 0.92 49.20
CA ASN A 457 35.22 0.33 50.45
C ASN A 457 35.19 1.34 51.61
N GLU A 458 34.56 0.96 52.71
CA GLU A 458 34.67 1.65 53.99
C GLU A 458 36.14 1.82 54.39
N PRO A 459 36.54 2.97 54.98
CA PRO A 459 37.87 3.11 55.53
C PRO A 459 38.02 2.20 56.78
N PRO A 460 39.24 1.76 57.12
CA PRO A 460 39.42 0.82 58.23
C PRO A 460 39.04 1.46 59.57
N PRO A 461 38.61 0.67 60.57
CA PRO A 461 38.13 1.19 61.83
C PRO A 461 39.25 1.85 62.63
N ILE A 462 38.98 3.08 63.09
CA ILE A 462 39.85 3.87 63.97
C ILE A 462 39.88 3.20 65.34
N GLN A 463 41.07 2.77 65.78
CA GLN A 463 41.33 2.36 67.16
C GLN A 463 41.21 3.57 68.09
N GLN A 464 40.39 3.43 69.13
CA GLN A 464 40.33 4.37 70.25
C GLN A 464 41.69 4.39 70.97
N VAL A 465 42.31 5.57 71.04
CA VAL A 465 43.24 5.92 72.12
C VAL A 465 42.85 7.31 72.62
N GLY A 466 42.50 7.38 73.90
CA GLY A 466 41.99 8.58 74.56
C GLY A 466 43.04 9.64 74.85
N GLY A 467 42.57 10.77 75.36
CA GLY A 467 43.40 11.80 75.97
C GLY A 467 42.94 13.22 75.66
N TRP A 468 42.27 13.84 76.62
CA TRP A 468 42.01 15.29 76.66
C TRP A 468 43.32 16.09 76.80
N GLN A 469 43.48 17.21 76.08
CA GLN A 469 43.90 18.53 76.63
C GLN A 469 44.11 19.64 75.58
N ASN A 470 43.47 20.78 75.85
CA ASN A 470 43.73 22.21 75.55
C ASN A 470 44.86 22.65 74.60
N MET A 471 44.55 23.64 73.75
CA MET A 471 45.19 24.98 73.56
C MET A 471 44.92 25.49 72.13
N ASN A 472 44.11 26.54 71.97
CA ASN A 472 44.47 27.96 71.77
C ASN A 472 44.66 28.41 70.30
N GLU A 473 43.86 29.42 69.95
CA GLU A 473 44.19 30.64 69.19
C GLU A 473 44.72 30.59 67.74
N ASP A 474 43.96 31.31 66.91
CA ASP A 474 44.42 32.36 65.99
C ASP A 474 44.66 32.10 64.48
N ASN A 475 44.10 33.08 63.75
CA ASN A 475 44.50 33.66 62.47
C ASN A 475 43.99 33.09 61.13
N ALA A 476 42.89 33.70 60.69
CA ALA A 476 42.87 34.74 59.66
C ALA A 476 43.41 34.45 58.23
N LYS A 477 42.43 34.56 57.32
CA LYS A 477 42.42 35.15 55.96
C LYS A 477 42.61 34.24 54.73
N PRO A 478 41.80 34.47 53.67
CA PRO A 478 41.92 33.85 52.36
C PRO A 478 42.77 34.72 51.41
N ASN A 479 43.36 34.08 50.40
CA ASN A 479 43.81 34.77 49.19
C ASN A 479 43.27 34.04 47.95
N THR A 480 42.52 34.81 47.17
CA THR A 480 42.39 34.86 45.70
C THR A 480 42.76 33.65 44.86
#